data_AF-A0A562WAF9-F1
#
_entry.id   AF-A0A562WAF9-F1
#
_cell.length_a   1.000
_cell.length_b   1.000
_cell.length_c   1.000
_cell.angle_alpha   90.00
_cell.angle_beta   90.00
_cell.angle_gamma   90.00
#
_symmetry.space_group_name_H-M   'P 1'
#
loop_
_entity.id
_entity.type
_entity.pdbx_description
1 polymer ?
#
loop_
_entity_poly.entity_id
_entity_poly.type
_entity_poly.pdbx_seq_one_letter_code
_entity_poly.pdbx_strand_id
1 'polypeptide(L)'
;MTINPRSHTPVYVQLAELVRARIESGDLPVGSPLPSEARLGQEYGIGRDAVRMAIALLRSEGVVSTSKGHGSWVREQHERAKVELTSGSSAIVRMPSSRERREMDLDEGVPVIEIRNPKGEVTVLPGDQTELIRP
;
A
#
# COMPACT_ATOMS: atom_id res chain seq x y z
N MET A 1 -14.04 3.28 -19.20
CA MET A 1 -12.92 3.09 -20.16
C MET A 1 -12.71 1.59 -20.36
N THR A 2 -12.21 1.18 -21.53
CA THR A 2 -11.94 -0.23 -21.88
C THR A 2 -10.46 -0.41 -22.25
N ILE A 3 -9.89 -1.60 -22.06
CA ILE A 3 -8.50 -1.89 -22.41
C ILE A 3 -8.33 -1.98 -23.92
N ASN A 4 -7.32 -1.29 -24.46
CA ASN A 4 -6.90 -1.35 -25.85
C ASN A 4 -5.48 -1.93 -25.98
N PRO A 5 -5.33 -3.21 -26.37
CA PRO A 5 -4.03 -3.85 -26.54
C PRO A 5 -3.15 -3.27 -27.66
N ARG A 6 -3.73 -2.47 -28.59
CA ARG A 6 -3.02 -1.84 -29.70
C ARG A 6 -2.56 -0.41 -29.40
N SER A 7 -2.84 0.09 -28.20
CA SER A 7 -2.36 1.42 -27.79
C SER A 7 -0.86 1.38 -27.44
N HIS A 8 -0.23 2.55 -27.38
CA HIS A 8 1.16 2.68 -26.91
C HIS A 8 1.29 2.45 -25.39
N THR A 9 0.18 2.49 -24.65
CA THR A 9 0.16 2.23 -23.21
C THR A 9 0.07 0.72 -22.97
N PRO A 10 0.98 0.11 -22.18
CA PRO A 10 0.89 -1.31 -21.85
C PRO A 10 -0.44 -1.68 -21.17
N VAL A 11 -0.98 -2.86 -21.47
CA VAL A 11 -2.30 -3.30 -20.98
C VAL A 11 -2.39 -3.36 -19.44
N TYR A 12 -1.29 -3.65 -18.74
CA TYR A 12 -1.27 -3.66 -17.28
C TYR A 12 -1.38 -2.25 -16.69
N VAL A 13 -0.82 -1.24 -17.37
CA VAL A 13 -0.94 0.17 -16.95
C VAL A 13 -2.38 0.63 -17.15
N GLN A 14 -2.99 0.28 -18.28
CA GLN A 14 -4.41 0.59 -18.54
C GLN A 14 -5.33 -0.06 -17.50
N LEU A 15 -5.08 -1.32 -17.11
CA LEU A 15 -5.84 -1.96 -16.04
C LEU A 15 -5.63 -1.25 -14.70
N ALA A 16 -4.40 -0.86 -14.35
CA ALA A 16 -4.14 -0.11 -13.13
C ALA A 16 -4.90 1.21 -13.10
N GLU A 17 -4.93 1.96 -14.21
CA GLU A 17 -5.71 3.20 -14.34
C GLU A 17 -7.22 2.96 -14.15
N LEU A 18 -7.76 1.88 -14.73
CA LEU A 18 -9.17 1.50 -14.57
C LEU A 18 -9.52 1.17 -13.12
N VAL A 19 -8.68 0.39 -12.45
CA VAL A 19 -8.88 0.03 -11.04
C VAL A 19 -8.76 1.28 -10.16
N ARG A 20 -7.80 2.16 -10.44
CA ARG A 20 -7.63 3.44 -9.73
C ARG A 20 -8.87 4.32 -9.86
N ALA A 21 -9.40 4.47 -11.08
CA ALA A 21 -10.64 5.22 -11.30
C ALA A 21 -11.83 4.64 -10.54
N ARG A 22 -11.91 3.31 -10.37
CA ARG A 22 -12.95 2.66 -9.54
C ARG A 22 -12.75 2.89 -8.05
N ILE A 23 -11.51 3.02 -7.59
CA ILE A 23 -11.21 3.38 -6.20
C ILE A 23 -11.62 4.84 -5.95
N GLU A 24 -11.23 5.74 -6.86
CA GLU A 24 -11.54 7.17 -6.78
C GLU A 24 -13.04 7.47 -6.88
N SER A 25 -13.79 6.70 -7.69
CA SER A 25 -15.25 6.81 -7.78
C SER A 25 -15.99 6.25 -6.57
N GLY A 26 -15.33 5.45 -5.73
CA GLY A 26 -15.95 4.71 -4.63
C GLY A 26 -16.59 3.37 -5.03
N ASP A 27 -16.52 2.96 -6.29
CA ASP A 27 -16.97 1.63 -6.75
C ASP A 27 -16.15 0.49 -6.12
N LEU A 28 -14.89 0.77 -5.80
CA LEU A 28 -14.02 -0.05 -4.97
C LEU A 28 -13.70 0.75 -3.70
N PRO A 29 -14.54 0.67 -2.65
CA PRO A 29 -14.33 1.45 -1.45
C PRO A 29 -13.04 1.05 -0.74
N VAL A 30 -12.49 1.99 0.00
CA VAL A 30 -11.34 1.77 0.88
C VAL A 30 -11.60 0.57 1.81
N GLY A 31 -10.57 -0.27 2.02
CA GLY A 31 -10.67 -1.50 2.81
C GLY A 31 -11.35 -2.68 2.09
N SER A 32 -11.98 -2.45 0.92
CA SER A 32 -12.65 -3.52 0.19
C SER A 32 -11.67 -4.41 -0.60
N PRO A 33 -11.96 -5.71 -0.73
CA PRO A 33 -11.16 -6.61 -1.54
C PRO A 33 -11.28 -6.25 -3.03
N LEU A 34 -10.16 -6.28 -3.73
CA LEU A 34 -10.15 -6.24 -5.19
C LEU A 34 -10.78 -7.52 -5.74
N PRO A 35 -11.39 -7.45 -6.94
CA PRO A 35 -11.74 -8.66 -7.68
C PRO A 35 -10.51 -9.55 -7.87
N SER A 36 -10.70 -10.88 -7.83
CA SER A 36 -9.59 -11.83 -7.97
C SER A 36 -8.85 -11.66 -9.30
N GLU A 37 -7.57 -12.07 -9.37
CA GLU A 37 -6.79 -12.01 -10.61
C GLU A 37 -7.52 -12.66 -11.79
N ALA A 38 -8.15 -13.81 -11.54
CA ALA A 38 -8.92 -14.53 -12.54
C ALA A 38 -10.16 -13.76 -13.01
N ARG A 39 -10.87 -13.11 -12.08
CA ARG A 39 -12.04 -12.29 -12.40
C ARG A 39 -11.64 -11.04 -13.19
N LEU A 40 -10.59 -10.35 -12.79
CA LEU A 40 -10.06 -9.19 -13.55
C LEU A 40 -9.62 -9.60 -14.97
N GLY A 41 -8.94 -10.74 -15.10
CA GLY A 41 -8.54 -11.26 -16.40
C GLY A 41 -9.73 -11.56 -17.31
N GLN A 42 -10.80 -12.17 -16.76
CA GLN A 42 -12.05 -12.41 -17.50
C GLN A 42 -12.79 -11.12 -17.84
N GLU A 43 -12.94 -10.21 -16.87
CA GLU A 43 -13.70 -8.96 -17.01
C GLU A 43 -13.11 -8.05 -18.09
N TYR A 44 -11.77 -7.96 -18.15
CA TYR A 44 -11.08 -7.07 -19.07
C TYR A 44 -10.43 -7.79 -20.28
N GLY A 45 -10.58 -9.11 -20.37
CA GLY A 45 -10.05 -9.91 -21.49
C GLY A 45 -8.54 -9.92 -21.60
N ILE A 46 -7.82 -9.89 -20.47
CA ILE A 46 -6.35 -9.86 -20.44
C ILE A 46 -5.76 -11.08 -19.71
N GLY A 47 -4.51 -11.40 -20.06
CA GLY A 47 -3.78 -12.51 -19.44
C GLY A 47 -3.46 -12.27 -17.96
N ARG A 48 -3.33 -13.36 -17.19
CA ARG A 48 -3.07 -13.33 -15.75
C ARG A 48 -1.80 -12.57 -15.37
N ASP A 49 -0.75 -12.64 -16.18
CA ASP A 49 0.51 -11.93 -15.89
C ASP A 49 0.33 -10.41 -16.02
N ALA A 50 -0.47 -9.94 -16.98
CA ALA A 50 -0.81 -8.53 -17.09
C ALA A 50 -1.63 -8.05 -15.88
N VAL A 51 -2.55 -8.88 -15.38
CA VAL A 51 -3.30 -8.58 -14.15
C VAL A 51 -2.37 -8.49 -12.94
N ARG A 52 -1.45 -9.45 -12.77
CA ARG A 52 -0.45 -9.41 -11.69
C ARG A 52 0.43 -8.18 -11.75
N MET A 53 0.87 -7.78 -12.94
CA MET A 53 1.64 -6.56 -13.14
C MET A 53 0.84 -5.31 -12.78
N ALA A 54 -0.45 -5.26 -13.12
CA ALA A 54 -1.33 -4.15 -12.76
C ALA A 54 -1.51 -4.04 -11.24
N ILE A 55 -1.76 -5.16 -10.56
CA ILE A 55 -1.87 -5.21 -9.09
C ILE A 55 -0.54 -4.83 -8.44
N ALA A 56 0.59 -5.30 -8.97
CA ALA A 56 1.91 -4.94 -8.47
C ALA A 56 2.20 -3.44 -8.61
N LEU A 57 1.80 -2.82 -9.73
CA LEU A 57 1.90 -1.38 -9.94
C LEU A 57 1.07 -0.62 -8.90
N LEU A 58 -0.20 -0.98 -8.72
CA LEU A 58 -1.07 -0.37 -7.70
C LEU A 58 -0.52 -0.54 -6.27
N ARG A 59 0.12 -1.68 -5.99
CA ARG A 59 0.83 -1.91 -4.73
C ARG A 59 2.01 -0.97 -4.54
N SER A 60 2.83 -0.78 -5.59
CA SER A 60 3.97 0.15 -5.54
C SER A 60 3.55 1.61 -5.37
N GLU A 61 2.36 1.97 -5.84
CA GLU A 61 1.75 3.29 -5.66
C GLU A 61 1.13 3.47 -4.27
N GLY A 62 1.04 2.41 -3.47
CA GLY A 62 0.45 2.44 -2.14
C GLY A 62 -1.07 2.51 -2.12
N VAL A 63 -1.77 2.34 -3.25
CA VAL A 63 -3.24 2.38 -3.31
C VAL A 63 -3.89 1.01 -3.04
N VAL A 64 -3.11 -0.06 -3.15
CA VAL A 64 -3.55 -1.44 -2.89
C VAL A 64 -2.55 -2.11 -1.95
N SER A 65 -3.05 -3.00 -1.09
CA SER A 65 -2.23 -3.94 -0.32
C SER A 65 -2.58 -5.39 -0.66
N THR A 66 -1.67 -6.31 -0.40
CA THR A 66 -1.83 -7.75 -0.62
C THR A 66 -1.34 -8.51 0.62
N SER A 67 -2.15 -9.43 1.13
CA SER A 67 -1.75 -10.40 2.17
C SER A 67 -1.91 -11.81 1.67
N LYS A 68 -0.99 -12.66 2.12
CA LYS A 68 -1.03 -14.10 1.84
C LYS A 68 -2.34 -14.68 2.38
N GLY A 69 -3.11 -15.31 1.49
CA GLY A 69 -4.38 -15.97 1.83
C GLY A 69 -5.63 -15.09 1.71
N HIS A 70 -5.50 -13.77 1.63
CA HIS A 70 -6.64 -12.84 1.65
C HIS A 70 -6.84 -12.07 0.32
N GLY A 71 -5.92 -12.23 -0.63
CA GLY A 71 -5.97 -11.51 -1.91
C GLY A 71 -5.42 -10.10 -1.77
N SER A 72 -5.92 -9.19 -2.60
CA SER A 72 -5.55 -7.76 -2.58
C SER A 72 -6.75 -6.91 -2.19
N TRP A 73 -6.53 -5.78 -1.53
CA TRP A 73 -7.59 -4.84 -1.13
C TRP A 73 -7.14 -3.40 -1.31
N VAL A 74 -8.11 -2.49 -1.39
CA VAL A 74 -7.88 -1.05 -1.47
C VAL A 74 -7.30 -0.59 -0.13
N ARG A 75 -6.11 0.03 -0.15
CA ARG A 75 -5.41 0.43 1.08
C ARG A 75 -6.24 1.50 1.82
N GLU A 76 -6.33 1.34 3.14
CA GLU A 76 -6.80 2.39 4.05
C GLU A 76 -5.75 3.50 4.20
N GLN A 77 -6.13 4.74 3.88
CA GLN A 77 -5.36 5.89 4.34
C GLN A 77 -5.70 6.10 5.82
N HIS A 78 -4.86 5.59 6.70
CA HIS A 78 -4.99 5.82 8.13
C HIS A 78 -4.76 7.30 8.46
N GLU A 79 -5.54 7.84 9.39
CA GLU A 79 -5.19 9.12 10.02
C GLU A 79 -3.81 8.97 10.68
N ARG A 80 -2.92 9.94 10.43
CA ARG A 80 -1.56 9.89 10.96
C ARG A 80 -1.57 10.41 12.39
N ALA A 81 -1.11 9.58 13.32
CA ALA A 81 -0.84 10.00 14.68
C ALA A 81 0.36 10.96 14.67
N LYS A 82 0.18 12.15 15.26
CA LYS A 82 1.26 13.12 15.44
C LYS A 82 2.14 12.69 16.61
N VAL A 83 3.44 12.55 16.35
CA VAL A 83 4.43 12.17 17.35
C VAL A 83 5.48 13.27 17.45
N GLU A 84 5.59 13.86 18.64
CA GLU A 84 6.57 14.90 18.91
C GLU A 84 7.98 14.32 19.03
N LEU A 85 8.88 14.79 18.17
CA LEU A 85 10.29 14.49 18.25
C LEU A 85 10.96 15.46 19.23
N THR A 86 11.09 15.04 20.49
CA THR A 86 11.71 15.85 21.54
C THR A 86 13.19 16.14 21.27
N SER A 87 13.70 17.25 21.80
CA SER A 87 15.11 17.64 21.66
C SER A 87 16.07 16.51 22.07
N GLY A 88 17.01 16.18 21.20
CA GLY A 88 17.96 15.09 21.40
C GLY A 88 17.44 13.70 20.99
N SER A 89 16.18 13.58 20.58
CA SER A 89 15.68 12.34 19.96
C SER A 89 16.17 12.21 18.52
N SER A 90 16.38 10.97 18.07
CA SER A 90 16.65 10.63 16.68
C SER A 90 15.57 9.72 16.12
N ALA A 91 15.25 9.85 14.84
CA ALA A 91 14.34 8.94 14.15
C ALA A 91 15.03 8.38 12.90
N ILE A 92 14.88 7.08 12.67
CA ILE A 92 15.31 6.42 11.43
C ILE A 92 14.11 5.71 10.79
N VAL A 93 14.03 5.77 9.47
CA VAL A 93 13.05 5.01 8.69
C VAL A 93 13.74 3.76 8.17
N ARG A 94 13.14 2.60 8.40
CA ARG A 94 13.66 1.30 7.91
C ARG A 94 12.52 0.35 7.58
N MET A 95 12.83 -0.72 6.85
CA MET A 95 11.86 -1.81 6.69
C MET A 95 11.72 -2.60 7.99
N PRO A 96 10.50 -3.06 8.34
CA PRO A 96 10.29 -3.92 9.49
C PRO A 96 10.89 -5.31 9.26
N SER A 97 11.32 -5.93 10.36
CA SER A 97 11.56 -7.38 10.42
C SER A 97 10.27 -8.17 10.17
N SER A 98 10.40 -9.47 9.85
CA SER A 98 9.22 -10.33 9.71
C SER A 98 8.40 -10.46 10.99
N ARG A 99 9.02 -10.24 12.16
CA ARG A 99 8.33 -10.26 13.46
C ARG A 99 7.53 -8.98 13.65
N GLU A 100 8.17 -7.81 13.51
CA GLU A 100 7.50 -6.50 13.60
C GLU A 100 6.33 -6.40 12.63
N ARG A 101 6.50 -6.84 11.37
CA ARG A 101 5.41 -6.86 10.38
C ARG A 101 4.19 -7.63 10.86
N ARG A 102 4.38 -8.79 11.53
CA ARG A 102 3.26 -9.59 12.04
C ARG A 102 2.66 -9.02 13.32
N GLU A 103 3.50 -8.54 14.23
CA GLU A 103 3.06 -8.00 15.53
C GLU A 103 2.31 -6.68 15.37
N MET A 104 2.69 -5.87 14.40
CA MET A 104 2.10 -4.55 14.11
C MET A 104 1.09 -4.58 12.95
N ASP A 105 0.76 -5.76 12.43
CA ASP A 105 -0.14 -5.97 11.28
C ASP A 105 0.16 -5.05 10.08
N LEU A 106 1.45 -4.96 9.72
CA LEU A 106 1.90 -4.03 8.68
C LEU A 106 1.68 -4.61 7.29
N ASP A 107 1.07 -3.80 6.44
CA ASP A 107 1.01 -4.05 5.02
C ASP A 107 2.39 -4.19 4.36
N GLU A 108 2.41 -4.86 3.21
CA GLU A 108 3.60 -4.89 2.38
C GLU A 108 3.98 -3.46 1.93
N GLY A 109 5.28 -3.15 1.95
CA GLY A 109 5.80 -1.84 1.58
C GLY A 109 5.73 -0.78 2.68
N VAL A 110 5.02 -1.02 3.78
CA VAL A 110 4.97 -0.09 4.91
C VAL A 110 6.30 -0.14 5.69
N PRO A 111 7.04 0.99 5.77
CA PRO A 111 8.22 1.08 6.61
C PRO A 111 7.83 1.28 8.07
N VAL A 112 8.80 1.10 8.97
CA VAL A 112 8.68 1.53 10.36
C VAL A 112 9.57 2.72 10.63
N ILE A 113 9.13 3.57 11.56
CA ILE A 113 9.90 4.66 12.13
C ILE A 113 10.40 4.20 13.50
N GLU A 114 11.72 4.08 13.64
CA GLU A 114 12.35 3.82 14.93
C GLU A 114 12.80 5.15 15.54
N ILE A 115 12.17 5.53 16.65
CA ILE A 115 12.46 6.74 17.41
C ILE A 115 13.27 6.33 18.63
N ARG A 116 14.44 6.93 18.81
CA ARG A 116 15.27 6.80 20.00
C ARG A 116 15.29 8.11 20.76
N ASN A 117 14.88 8.09 22.01
CA ASN A 117 14.91 9.27 22.87
C ASN A 117 16.30 9.48 23.52
N PRO A 118 16.55 10.63 24.17
CA PRO A 118 17.84 10.91 24.83
C PRO A 118 18.21 9.93 25.96
N LYS A 119 17.23 9.22 26.53
CA LYS A 119 17.46 8.18 27.54
C LYS A 119 17.85 6.83 26.94
N GLY A 120 17.86 6.72 25.60
CA GLY A 120 18.15 5.49 24.88
C GLY A 120 16.94 4.57 24.71
N GLU A 121 15.75 4.98 25.11
CA GLU A 121 14.52 4.21 24.91
C GLU A 121 14.13 4.27 23.44
N VAL A 122 13.68 3.12 22.90
CA VAL A 122 13.33 2.96 21.49
C VAL A 122 11.83 2.68 21.35
N THR A 123 11.17 3.41 20.46
CA THR A 123 9.79 3.18 20.04
C THR A 123 9.75 2.95 18.55
N VAL A 124 9.01 1.94 18.10
CA VAL A 124 8.86 1.59 16.69
C VAL A 124 7.41 1.81 16.29
N LEU A 125 7.17 2.59 15.23
CA LEU A 125 5.84 2.98 14.79
C LEU A 125 5.64 2.70 13.28
N PRO A 126 4.41 2.42 12.81
CA PRO A 126 4.11 2.29 11.38
C PRO A 126 4.32 3.63 10.67
N GLY A 127 5.11 3.64 9.59
CA GLY A 127 5.47 4.89 8.90
C GLY A 127 4.34 5.52 8.09
N ASP A 128 3.37 4.72 7.65
CA ASP A 128 2.16 5.20 6.97
C ASP A 128 1.11 5.78 7.95
N GLN A 129 1.24 5.49 9.24
CA GLN A 129 0.33 5.95 10.32
C GLN A 129 0.97 7.01 11.24
N THR A 130 2.21 7.45 10.95
CA THR A 130 2.95 8.35 11.85
C THR A 130 3.36 9.63 11.14
N GLU A 131 3.05 10.78 11.76
CA GLU A 131 3.57 12.09 11.38
C GLU A 131 4.52 12.60 12.46
N LEU A 132 5.82 12.67 12.16
CA LEU A 132 6.78 13.26 13.08
C LEU A 132 6.68 14.78 13.04
N ILE A 133 6.36 15.39 14.18
CA ILE A 133 6.33 16.84 14.34
C ILE A 133 7.50 17.29 15.20
N ARG A 134 8.08 18.43 14.85
CA ARG A 134 9.02 19.14 15.73
C ARG A 134 8.26 20.30 16.39
N PRO A 135 8.43 20.50 17.70
CA PRO A 135 7.92 21.69 18.37
C PRO A 135 8.58 22.97 17.84
#